data_AF-A0A3A6TFU2-F1
#
_entry.id   AF-A0A3A6TFU2-F1
#
_cell.length_a   1.000
_cell.length_b   1.000
_cell.length_c   1.000
_cell.angle_alpha   90.00
_cell.angle_beta   90.00
_cell.angle_gamma   90.00
#
_symmetry.space_group_name_H-M   'P 1'
#
loop_
_entity.id
_entity.type
_entity.pdbx_description
1 polymer ?
#
loop_
_entity_poly.entity_id
_entity_poly.type
_entity_poly.pdbx_seq_one_letter_code
_entity_poly.pdbx_strand_id
1 'polypeptide(L)' 'MKKVVALSEFEIETLKAAVAHHPKHRSRTRAHAFLLSNKKFSIKQIADIFEVCEITVSNWITAWYEQG' A
#
# COMPACT_ATOMS: atom_id res chain seq x y z
N MET A 1 -9.09 14.23 -2.07
CA MET A 1 -8.12 13.21 -1.60
C MET A 1 -8.88 12.21 -0.72
N LYS A 2 -9.05 10.96 -1.15
CA LYS A 2 -9.59 9.90 -0.28
C LYS A 2 -8.64 9.77 0.92
N LYS A 3 -9.10 10.12 2.12
CA LYS A 3 -8.31 9.99 3.35
C LYS A 3 -8.06 8.50 3.56
N VAL A 4 -6.78 8.14 3.58
CA VAL A 4 -6.30 6.84 4.04
C VAL A 4 -6.84 6.68 5.46
N VAL A 5 -7.84 5.80 5.63
CA VAL A 5 -8.27 5.34 6.96
C VAL A 5 -7.00 4.87 7.65
N ALA A 6 -6.70 5.42 8.82
CA ALA A 6 -5.48 5.11 9.53
C ALA A 6 -5.43 3.61 9.77
N LEU A 7 -4.34 2.96 9.34
CA LEU A 7 -4.15 1.54 9.60
C LEU A 7 -4.02 1.33 11.11
N SER A 8 -4.70 0.32 11.63
CA SER A 8 -4.51 -0.17 12.99
C SER A 8 -3.10 -0.76 13.17
N GLU A 9 -2.64 -0.86 14.42
CA GLU A 9 -1.35 -1.48 14.72
C GLU A 9 -1.25 -2.92 14.21
N PHE A 10 -2.34 -3.68 14.33
CA PHE A 10 -2.42 -5.06 13.84
C PHE A 10 -2.30 -5.16 12.31
N GLU A 11 -2.97 -4.26 11.57
CA GLU A 11 -2.82 -4.19 10.10
C GLU A 11 -1.41 -3.79 9.70
N ILE A 12 -0.78 -2.87 10.43
CA ILE A 12 0.61 -2.47 10.18
C ILE A 12 1.55 -3.67 10.36
N GLU A 13 1.40 -4.45 11.42
CA GLU A 13 2.20 -5.67 11.64
C GLU A 13 1.97 -6.70 10.55
N THR A 14 0.71 -6.94 10.18
CA THR A 14 0.34 -7.87 9.10
C THR A 14 0.97 -7.46 7.77
N LEU A 15 0.93 -6.17 7.43
CA LEU A 15 1.53 -5.64 6.21
C LEU A 15 3.06 -5.74 6.25
N LYS A 16 3.71 -5.48 7.40
CA LYS A 16 5.16 -5.68 7.56
C LYS A 16 5.55 -7.14 7.34
N ALA A 17 4.80 -8.08 7.92
CA ALA A 17 5.02 -9.51 7.71
C ALA A 17 4.80 -9.90 6.24
N ALA A 18 3.78 -9.35 5.59
CA ALA A 18 3.53 -9.56 4.16
C ALA A 18 4.69 -9.04 3.30
N VAL A 19 5.23 -7.86 3.59
CA VAL A 19 6.42 -7.34 2.89
C VAL A 19 7.61 -8.27 3.05
N ALA A 20 7.83 -8.84 4.23
CA ALA A 20 8.99 -9.70 4.50
C ALA A 20 8.86 -11.11 3.89
N HIS A 21 7.67 -11.71 3.95
CA HIS A 21 7.52 -13.16 3.77
C HIS A 21 6.56 -13.57 2.66
N HIS A 22 5.75 -12.66 2.12
CA HIS A 22 4.73 -13.07 1.15
C HIS A 22 5.39 -13.62 -0.14
N PRO A 23 5.01 -14.83 -0.61
CA PRO A 23 5.69 -15.49 -1.73
C PRO A 23 5.59 -14.70 -3.04
N LYS A 24 4.44 -14.06 -3.28
CA LYS A 24 4.20 -13.23 -4.47
C LYS A 24 4.81 -11.83 -4.32
N HIS A 25 5.70 -11.46 -5.26
CA HIS A 25 6.32 -10.13 -5.32
C HIS A 25 5.30 -8.98 -5.35
N ARG A 26 4.24 -9.12 -6.16
CA ARG A 26 3.19 -8.09 -6.27
C ARG A 26 2.50 -7.82 -4.94
N SER A 27 2.26 -8.84 -4.13
CA SER A 27 1.66 -8.67 -2.80
C SER A 27 2.61 -7.95 -1.85
N ARG A 28 3.92 -8.26 -1.87
CA ARG A 28 4.92 -7.53 -1.09
C ARG A 28 4.96 -6.04 -1.47
N THR A 29 4.97 -5.76 -2.76
CA THR A 29 4.98 -4.39 -3.31
C THR A 29 3.75 -3.62 -2.84
N ARG A 30 2.56 -4.21 -2.99
CA ARG A 30 1.29 -3.58 -2.58
C ARG A 30 1.23 -3.36 -1.07
N ALA A 31 1.65 -4.34 -0.28
CA ALA A 31 1.71 -4.20 1.17
C ALA A 31 2.64 -3.05 1.59
N HIS A 32 3.78 -2.91 0.94
CA HIS A 32 4.69 -1.79 1.17
C HIS A 32 4.07 -0.44 0.75
N ALA A 33 3.36 -0.39 -0.38
CA ALA A 33 2.64 0.80 -0.82
C ALA A 33 1.59 1.26 0.22
N PHE A 34 0.88 0.34 0.86
CA PHE A 34 -0.09 0.67 1.92
C PHE A 34 0.59 1.25 3.16
N LEU A 35 1.73 0.68 3.58
CA LEU A 35 2.53 1.22 4.68
C LEU A 35 3.02 2.65 4.39
N LEU A 36 3.49 2.92 3.16
CA LEU A 36 3.92 4.25 2.75
C LEU A 36 2.76 5.25 2.72
N SER A 37 1.61 4.83 2.18
CA SER A 37 0.37 5.63 2.19
C SER A 37 -0.06 6.00 3.61
N ASN A 38 0.02 5.06 4.56
CA ASN A 38 -0.26 5.32 5.98
C ASN A 38 0.74 6.31 6.60
N LYS A 39 2.01 6.28 6.18
CA LYS A 39 3.05 7.27 6.52
C LYS A 39 2.88 8.64 5.81
N LYS A 40 1.75 8.88 5.15
CA LYS A 40 1.41 10.13 4.44
C LYS A 40 2.22 10.41 3.18
N PHE A 41 2.84 9.39 2.58
CA PHE A 41 3.37 9.53 1.23
C PHE A 41 2.22 9.70 0.23
N SER A 42 2.37 10.63 -0.70
CA SER A 42 1.41 10.84 -1.78
C SER A 42 1.43 9.68 -2.79
N ILE A 43 0.32 9.49 -3.51
CA ILE A 43 0.21 8.49 -4.59
C ILE A 43 1.36 8.66 -5.60
N LYS A 44 1.70 9.91 -5.95
CA LYS A 44 2.81 10.24 -6.83
C LYS A 44 4.17 9.76 -6.28
N GLN A 45 4.49 10.08 -5.03
CA GLN A 45 5.74 9.62 -4.42
C GLN A 45 5.82 8.09 -4.36
N ILE A 46 4.70 7.42 -4.07
CA ILE A 46 4.66 5.96 -4.03
C ILE A 46 4.84 5.38 -5.45
N ALA A 47 4.23 6.00 -6.45
CA ALA A 47 4.38 5.63 -7.85
C ALA A 47 5.84 5.75 -8.31
N ASP A 48 6.52 6.85 -7.94
CA ASP A 48 7.94 7.08 -8.19
C ASP A 48 8.83 6.01 -7.51
N ILE A 49 8.54 5.63 -6.26
CA ILE A 49 9.29 4.59 -5.51
C ILE A 49 9.21 3.23 -6.19
N PHE A 50 8.06 2.88 -6.76
CA PHE A 50 7.84 1.57 -7.38
C PHE A 50 7.97 1.58 -8.90
N GLU A 51 8.34 2.72 -9.49
CA GLU A 51 8.46 2.91 -10.94
C GLU A 51 7.20 2.49 -11.71
N VAL A 52 6.03 2.83 -11.18
CA VAL A 52 4.72 2.56 -11.78
C VAL A 52 3.92 3.84 -11.99
N CYS A 53 2.83 3.77 -12.74
CA CYS A 53 1.91 4.90 -12.90
C CYS A 53 1.11 5.18 -11.62
N GLU A 54 0.78 6.45 -11.36
CA GLU A 54 -0.07 6.88 -10.24
C GLU A 54 -1.43 6.17 -10.21
N ILE A 55 -2.01 5.90 -11.39
CA ILE A 55 -3.27 5.16 -11.53
C ILE A 55 -3.16 3.73 -10.95
N THR A 56 -2.01 3.09 -11.11
CA THR A 56 -1.77 1.73 -10.63
C THR A 56 -1.75 1.71 -9.11
N VAL A 57 -1.08 2.68 -8.48
CA VAL A 57 -1.07 2.83 -7.02
C VAL A 57 -2.46 3.18 -6.50
N SER A 58 -3.17 4.10 -7.17
CA SER A 58 -4.56 4.46 -6.83
C SER A 58 -5.49 3.24 -6.86
N ASN A 59 -5.33 2.38 -7.87
CA ASN A 59 -6.10 1.14 -7.99
C ASN A 59 -5.77 0.15 -6.87
N TRP A 60 -4.49 0.03 -6.47
CA TRP A 60 -4.11 -0.83 -5.35
C TRP A 60 -4.77 -0.40 -4.05
N ILE A 61 -4.72 0.91 -3.76
CA ILE A 61 -5.29 1.51 -2.55
C ILE A 61 -6.81 1.40 -2.57
N THR A 62 -7.43 1.68 -3.71
CA THR A 62 -8.89 1.59 -3.87
C THR A 62 -9.38 0.15 -3.67
N ALA A 63 -8.72 -0.82 -4.31
CA ALA A 63 -9.06 -2.23 -4.16
C ALA A 63 -8.93 -2.72 -2.71
N TRP A 64 -7.94 -2.24 -1.96
CA TRP A 64 -7.82 -2.56 -0.53
C TRP A 64 -9.02 -2.07 0.28
N TYR A 65 -9.45 -0.82 0.08
CA TYR A 65 -10.58 -0.26 0.82
C TYR A 65 -11.95 -0.82 0.41
N GLU A 66 -12.11 -1.19 -0.86
CA GLU A 66 -13.39 -1.68 -1.37
C GLU A 66 -13.59 -3.18 -1.13
N GLN A 67 -12.49 -3.95 -1.02
CA GLN A 67 -12.58 -5.42 -0.96
C GLN A 67 -12.22 -6.02 0.41
N GLY A 68 -11.58 -5.27 1.31
CA GLY A 68 -11.15 -5.78 2.61
C GLY A 68 -10.02 -6.80 2.49
#